data_AF-A0A6G3WWJ9-F1
#
_entry.id   AF-A0A6G3WWJ9-F1
#
_cell.length_a   1.000
_cell.length_b   1.000
_cell.length_c   1.000
_cell.angle_alpha   90.00
_cell.angle_beta   90.00
_cell.angle_gamma   90.00
#
_symmetry.space_group_name_H-M   'P 1'
#
loop_
_entity.id
_entity.type
_entity.pdbx_description
1 polymer ?
#
loop_
_entity_poly.entity_id
_entity_poly.type
_entity_poly.pdbx_seq_one_letter_code
_entity_poly.pdbx_strand_id
1 'polypeptide(L)' 'MGSEESTGFEPATGDGPPAAEPAAARAASVRTAFEGLLQIRRLTGAGRPDPVAAPAPWELNRPVRAVALALERSGAVPSA' A
#
# COMPACT_ATOMS: atom_id res chain seq x y z
N MET A 1 -16.16 -43.49 3.82
CA MET A 1 -15.26 -42.53 4.48
C MET A 1 -14.58 -41.76 3.37
N GLY A 2 -15.22 -40.71 2.88
CA GLY A 2 -14.69 -39.83 1.83
C GLY A 2 -14.60 -38.44 2.43
N SER A 3 -13.39 -38.00 2.72
CA SER A 3 -13.11 -36.66 3.23
C SER A 3 -13.30 -35.69 2.07
N GLU A 4 -14.27 -34.79 2.18
CA GLU A 4 -14.42 -33.69 1.24
C GLU A 4 -13.16 -32.80 1.35
N GLU A 5 -12.38 -32.76 0.26
CA GLU A 5 -11.31 -31.78 0.09
C GLU A 5 -11.97 -30.40 0.07
N SER A 6 -11.90 -29.72 1.21
CA SER A 6 -12.18 -28.29 1.33
C SER A 6 -11.29 -27.53 0.34
N THR A 7 -11.86 -27.06 -0.77
CA THR A 7 -11.21 -26.18 -1.73
C THR A 7 -11.16 -24.75 -1.16
N GLY A 8 -10.44 -24.57 -0.05
CA GLY A 8 -10.24 -23.28 0.58
C GLY A 8 -9.38 -22.35 -0.27
N PHE A 9 -9.78 -21.09 -0.40
CA PHE A 9 -8.94 -20.02 -0.94
C PHE A 9 -7.90 -19.61 0.12
N GLU A 10 -6.61 -19.73 -0.20
CA GLU A 10 -5.55 -19.25 0.68
C GLU A 10 -5.45 -17.72 0.59
N PRO A 11 -5.78 -16.98 1.65
CA PRO A 11 -5.74 -15.53 1.62
C PRO A 11 -4.29 -15.04 1.51
N ALA A 12 -4.04 -14.09 0.61
CA ALA A 12 -2.76 -13.39 0.57
C ALA A 12 -2.62 -12.52 1.84
N THR A 13 -1.98 -13.05 2.88
CA THR A 13 -1.75 -12.36 4.17
C THR A 13 -0.69 -11.25 4.06
N GLY A 14 0.19 -11.35 3.06
CA GLY A 14 1.36 -10.49 2.91
C GLY A 14 2.65 -11.11 3.42
N ASP A 15 2.60 -12.30 4.04
CA ASP A 15 3.77 -13.02 4.57
C ASP A 15 4.47 -13.89 3.49
N GLY A 16 4.02 -13.79 2.24
CA GLY A 16 4.63 -14.51 1.12
C GLY A 16 5.96 -13.88 0.68
N PRO A 17 6.84 -14.67 0.02
CA PRO A 17 8.09 -14.14 -0.50
C PRO A 17 7.82 -12.96 -1.44
N PRO A 18 8.63 -11.89 -1.39
CA PRO A 18 8.44 -10.74 -2.27
C PRO A 18 8.52 -11.17 -3.73
N ALA A 19 7.72 -10.52 -4.57
CA ALA A 19 7.79 -10.73 -6.02
C ALA A 19 9.22 -10.44 -6.52
N ALA A 20 9.69 -11.26 -7.46
CA ALA A 20 11.02 -11.14 -8.06
C ALA A 20 11.09 -9.97 -9.05
N GLU A 21 10.88 -8.74 -8.58
CA GLU A 21 11.15 -7.53 -9.35
C GLU A 21 12.53 -6.95 -9.00
N PRO A 22 13.25 -6.35 -9.97
CA PRO A 22 14.44 -5.57 -9.66
C PRO A 22 14.11 -4.46 -8.66
N ALA A 23 14.90 -4.33 -7.60
CA ALA A 23 14.68 -3.33 -6.54
C ALA A 23 14.53 -1.90 -7.08
N ALA A 24 15.25 -1.54 -8.14
CA ALA A 24 15.15 -0.24 -8.80
C ALA A 24 13.78 -0.01 -9.47
N ALA A 25 13.20 -1.05 -10.08
CA ALA A 25 11.88 -0.98 -10.70
C ALA A 25 10.81 -0.78 -9.61
N ARG A 26 10.90 -1.54 -8.51
CA ARG A 26 10.01 -1.36 -7.36
C ARG A 26 10.11 0.04 -6.76
N ALA A 27 11.33 0.55 -6.55
CA ALA A 27 11.55 1.89 -6.03
C ALA A 27 10.96 2.99 -6.93
N ALA A 28 11.05 2.82 -8.26
CA ALA A 28 10.42 3.74 -9.21
C ALA A 28 8.89 3.70 -9.11
N SER A 29 8.31 2.50 -9.04
CA SER A 29 6.87 2.29 -8.86
C SER A 29 6.35 2.91 -7.56
N VAL A 30 7.07 2.70 -6.45
CA VAL A 30 6.74 3.26 -5.13
C VAL A 30 6.75 4.79 -5.16
N ARG A 31 7.78 5.39 -5.78
CA ARG A 31 7.85 6.84 -5.94
C ARG A 31 6.65 7.36 -6.72
N THR A 32 6.35 6.78 -7.88
CA THR A 32 5.21 7.21 -8.71
C THR A 32 3.88 7.07 -7.98
N ALA A 33 3.66 5.95 -7.29
CA ALA A 33 2.43 5.72 -6.55
C ALA A 33 2.28 6.71 -5.37
N PHE A 34 3.38 7.02 -4.66
CA PHE A 34 3.36 7.97 -3.56
C PHE A 34 3.06 9.40 -4.02
N GLU A 35 3.64 9.85 -5.14
CA GLU A 35 3.29 11.13 -5.76
C GLU A 35 1.79 11.18 -6.13
N GLY A 36 1.24 10.08 -6.64
CA GLY A 36 -0.18 9.93 -6.90
C GLY A 36 -1.04 10.12 -5.64
N LEU A 37 -0.64 9.54 -4.50
CA LEU A 37 -1.33 9.77 -3.22
C LEU A 37 -1.33 11.24 -2.83
N LEU A 38 -0.17 11.91 -2.90
CA LEU A 38 -0.06 13.33 -2.56
C LEU A 38 -0.95 14.20 -3.46
N GLN A 39 -1.06 13.84 -4.75
CA GLN A 39 -1.94 14.54 -5.66
C GLN A 39 -3.42 14.35 -5.31
N ILE A 40 -3.84 13.13 -4.95
CA ILE A 40 -5.21 12.89 -4.49
C ILE A 40 -5.49 13.68 -3.21
N ARG A 41 -4.56 13.69 -2.24
CA ARG A 41 -4.69 14.49 -1.01
C ARG A 41 -4.84 15.98 -1.31
N ARG A 42 -4.05 16.53 -2.23
CA ARG A 42 -4.14 17.92 -2.67
C ARG A 42 -5.54 18.25 -3.24
N LEU A 43 -6.06 17.38 -4.10
CA LEU A 43 -7.37 17.58 -4.75
C LEU A 43 -8.55 17.37 -3.79
N THR A 44 -8.46 16.37 -2.91
CA THR A 44 -9.57 15.99 -2.01
C THR A 44 -9.54 16.73 -0.67
N GLY A 45 -8.40 17.30 -0.28
CA GLY A 45 -8.20 18.09 0.93
C GLY A 45 -8.32 19.60 0.73
N ALA A 46 -8.94 20.05 -0.38
CA ALA A 46 -9.14 21.47 -0.65
C ALA A 46 -9.81 22.19 0.53
N GLY A 47 -9.25 23.32 0.94
CA GLY A 47 -9.71 24.10 2.10
C GLY A 47 -9.00 23.77 3.43
N ARG A 48 -8.10 22.78 3.46
CA ARG A 48 -7.19 22.58 4.60
C ARG A 48 -5.93 23.46 4.45
N PRO A 49 -5.34 23.94 5.57
CA PRO A 49 -4.09 24.71 5.54
C PRO A 49 -2.93 23.93 4.90
N ASP A 50 -2.87 22.61 5.15
CA ASP A 50 -1.95 21.69 4.50
C ASP A 50 -2.72 20.45 4.03
N PRO A 51 -3.14 20.40 2.75
CA PRO A 51 -3.88 19.28 2.20
C PRO A 51 -3.07 17.98 2.14
N VAL A 52 -1.73 18.03 2.12
CA VAL A 52 -0.88 16.84 1.94
C VAL A 52 -0.40 16.23 3.26
N ALA A 53 -0.39 17.02 4.34
CA ALA A 53 0.00 16.58 5.68
C ALA A 53 -0.93 15.53 6.31
N ALA A 54 -2.19 15.46 5.88
CA ALA A 54 -3.16 14.51 6.41
C ALA A 54 -3.60 13.49 5.34
N PRO A 55 -3.86 12.22 5.72
CA PRO A 55 -4.47 11.26 4.82
C PRO A 55 -5.82 11.75 4.28
N ALA A 56 -6.10 11.46 3.00
CA ALA A 56 -7.41 11.70 2.42
C ALA A 56 -8.49 10.79 3.04
N PRO A 57 -9.78 11.16 3.01
CA PRO A 57 -10.84 10.36 3.64
C PRO A 57 -10.92 8.90 3.15
N TRP A 58 -10.60 8.63 1.89
CA TRP A 58 -10.58 7.27 1.36
C TRP A 58 -9.39 6.44 1.88
N GLU A 59 -8.26 7.07 2.22
CA GLU A 59 -7.09 6.39 2.80
C GLU A 59 -7.45 5.80 4.17
N LEU A 60 -8.32 6.49 4.92
CA LEU A 60 -8.83 6.02 6.21
C LEU A 60 -9.64 4.72 6.09
N ASN A 61 -10.25 4.46 4.93
CA ASN A 61 -10.99 3.22 4.66
C ASN A 61 -10.08 2.09 4.15
N ARG A 62 -8.86 2.40 3.73
CA ARG A 62 -7.87 1.43 3.21
C ARG A 62 -6.46 1.72 3.76
N PRO A 63 -6.30 1.79 5.09
CA PRO A 63 -5.09 2.33 5.71
C PRO A 63 -3.85 1.49 5.42
N VAL A 64 -3.99 0.16 5.36
CA VAL A 64 -2.87 -0.77 5.12
C VAL A 64 -2.12 -0.42 3.83
N ARG A 65 -2.82 -0.13 2.73
CA ARG A 65 -2.18 0.21 1.45
C ARG A 65 -1.46 1.55 1.51
N ALA A 66 -2.08 2.57 2.11
CA ALA A 66 -1.49 3.91 2.21
C ALA A 66 -0.26 3.91 3.13
N VAL A 67 -0.35 3.22 4.28
CA VAL A 67 0.74 3.09 5.25
C VAL A 67 1.90 2.28 4.67
N ALA A 68 1.63 1.12 4.06
CA ALA A 68 2.67 0.30 3.44
C ALA A 68 3.46 1.09 2.39
N LEU A 69 2.76 1.85 1.53
CA LEU A 69 3.43 2.67 0.52
C LEU A 69 4.26 3.81 1.12
N ALA A 70 3.78 4.45 2.19
CA ALA A 70 4.52 5.50 2.89
C ALA A 70 5.79 4.96 3.57
N LEU A 71 5.69 3.80 4.23
CA LEU A 71 6.82 3.11 4.85
C LEU A 71 7.86 2.67 3.82
N GLU A 72 7.42 2.08 2.71
CA GLU A 72 8.34 1.67 1.66
C GLU A 72 9.03 2.88 1.01
N ARG A 73 8.30 3.99 0.80
CA ARG A 73 8.88 5.24 0.30
C ARG A 73 9.90 5.85 1.27
N SER A 74 9.74 5.64 2.58
CA SER A 74 10.71 6.08 3.59
C SER A 74 11.90 5.11 3.74
N GLY A 75 11.94 4.03 2.96
CA GLY A 75 13.00 3.02 3.02
C GLY A 75 12.86 2.05 4.19
N ALA A 76 11.68 1.99 4.83
CA ALA A 76 11.43 0.97 5.84
C ALA A 76 11.35 -0.40 5.17
N VAL A 77 12.06 -1.37 5.74
CA VAL A 77 12.01 -2.77 5.30
C VAL A 77 10.73 -3.38 5.87
N PRO A 78 9.96 -4.15 5.08
CA PRO A 78 8.84 -4.92 5.61
C PRO A 78 9.29 -5.75 6.82
N SER A 79 8.50 -5.73 7.89
CA SER A 79 8.71 -6.68 8.99
C SER A 79 8.51 -8.09 8.43
N ALA A 80 9.45 -8.98 8.72
CA ALA A 80 9.37 -10.40 8.39
C ALA A 80 8.28 -11.12 9.19
#